data_AF-A0A0B7ME32-F1
#
_entry.id   AF-A0A0B7ME32-F1
#
_cell.length_a   1.000
_cell.length_b   1.000
_cell.length_c   1.000
_cell.angle_alpha   90.00
_cell.angle_beta   90.00
_cell.angle_gamma   90.00
#
_symmetry.space_group_name_H-M   'P 1'
#
loop_
_entity.id
_entity.type
_entity.pdbx_description
1 polymer ?
#
loop_
_entity_poly.entity_id
_entity_poly.type
_entity_poly.pdbx_seq_one_letter_code
_entity_poly.pdbx_strand_id
1 'polypeptide(L)'
;MKRVPISELTDIFLWEENRKVDKTGCVHVFGNIYEVPCELSGEKVKLRFDPFDLSVIQVWFDGKRFPDAIPLDLHRSVHKRVKTKPSESIQEIEPSPGEVNTGELSFFHLAEEKQREGWKSIPLTFAPKPDESRGDEDGN
;
A
#
# COMPACT_ATOMS: atom_id res chain seq x y z
N MET A 1 -21.97 19.63 14.23
CA MET A 1 -20.97 18.54 14.06
C MET A 1 -19.81 19.08 13.24
N LYS A 2 -18.59 19.12 13.78
CA LYS A 2 -17.40 19.48 13.00
C LYS A 2 -17.04 18.29 12.10
N ARG A 3 -16.89 18.50 10.79
CA ARG A 3 -16.35 17.49 9.87
C ARG A 3 -14.83 17.61 9.93
N VAL A 4 -14.17 16.53 10.32
CA VAL A 4 -12.72 16.43 10.38
C VAL A 4 -12.25 15.80 9.06
N PRO A 5 -11.27 16.40 8.36
CA PRO A 5 -10.70 15.79 7.15
C PRO A 5 -10.00 14.47 7.49
N ILE A 6 -9.98 13.53 6.54
CA ILE A 6 -9.40 12.19 6.75
C ILE A 6 -7.92 12.26 7.18
N SER A 7 -7.17 13.25 6.70
CA SER A 7 -5.76 13.46 7.03
C SER A 7 -5.55 13.71 8.54
N GLU A 8 -6.41 14.51 9.15
CA GLU A 8 -6.32 14.83 10.59
C GLU A 8 -6.72 13.63 11.46
N LEU A 9 -7.55 12.71 10.94
CA LEU A 9 -7.84 11.44 11.61
C LEU A 9 -6.65 10.49 11.55
N THR A 10 -5.94 10.43 10.41
CA THR A 10 -4.76 9.57 10.24
C THR A 10 -3.67 9.92 11.25
N ASP A 11 -3.44 11.20 11.52
CA ASP A 11 -2.44 11.68 12.48
C ASP A 11 -2.68 11.21 13.93
N ILE A 12 -3.91 10.79 14.26
CA ILE A 12 -4.27 10.28 15.60
C ILE A 12 -3.79 8.82 15.78
N PHE A 13 -3.64 8.07 14.68
CA PHE A 13 -3.22 6.66 14.71
C PHE A 13 -1.71 6.48 14.68
N LEU A 14 -0.94 7.55 14.46
CA LEU A 14 0.52 7.50 14.48
C LEU A 14 1.03 7.12 15.87
N TRP A 15 1.98 6.20 15.90
CA TRP A 15 2.62 5.76 17.14
C TRP A 15 3.61 6.81 17.61
N GLU A 16 3.67 7.02 18.92
CA GLU A 16 4.60 7.99 19.53
C GLU A 16 5.73 7.27 20.27
N GLU A 17 6.96 7.72 20.05
CA GLU A 17 8.13 7.25 20.77
C GLU A 17 9.00 8.44 21.18
N ASN A 18 9.54 8.42 22.41
CA ASN A 18 10.43 9.49 22.88
C ASN A 18 11.87 9.03 22.76
N ARG A 19 12.69 9.79 22.03
CA ARG A 19 14.11 9.48 21.83
C ARG A 19 14.97 10.69 22.10
N LYS A 20 16.17 10.43 22.58
CA LYS A 20 17.20 11.46 22.72
C LYS A 20 17.97 11.55 21.41
N VAL A 21 18.18 12.77 20.92
CA VAL A 21 18.98 13.04 19.73
C VAL A 21 20.45 13.06 20.13
N ASP A 22 21.29 12.45 19.30
CA ASP A 22 22.73 12.48 19.47
C ASP A 22 23.32 13.86 19.16
N LYS A 23 24.57 14.08 19.57
CA LYS A 23 25.26 15.36 19.34
C LYS A 23 25.45 15.67 17.84
N THR A 24 25.34 14.66 16.98
CA THR A 24 25.45 14.76 15.53
C THR A 24 24.12 15.04 14.84
N GLY A 25 23.01 15.21 15.58
CA GLY A 25 21.69 15.37 14.99
C GLY A 25 21.11 14.06 14.45
N CYS A 26 21.52 12.91 15.00
CA CYS A 26 20.98 11.61 14.61
C CYS A 26 20.09 11.03 15.70
N VAL A 27 19.14 10.18 15.31
CA VAL A 27 18.31 9.42 16.25
C VAL A 27 18.20 7.96 15.83
N HIS A 28 18.46 7.07 16.80
CA HIS A 28 18.33 5.64 16.62
C HIS A 28 16.92 5.17 16.95
N VAL A 29 16.23 4.61 15.97
CA VAL A 29 14.83 4.22 16.05
C VAL A 29 14.66 2.82 15.47
N PHE A 30 14.32 1.85 16.32
CA PHE A 30 14.11 0.44 15.94
C PHE A 30 15.24 -0.25 15.17
N GLY A 31 16.48 0.21 15.35
CA GLY A 31 17.66 -0.30 14.64
C GLY A 31 17.98 0.45 13.34
N ASN A 32 17.18 1.46 12.99
CA ASN A 32 17.46 2.40 11.92
C ASN A 32 18.06 3.70 12.48
N ILE A 33 18.72 4.46 11.61
CA ILE A 33 19.30 5.76 11.92
C ILE A 33 18.60 6.82 11.08
N TYR A 34 18.12 7.87 11.74
CA TYR A 34 17.51 9.02 11.08
C TYR A 34 18.26 10.29 11.43
N GLU A 35 18.43 11.17 10.45
CA GLU A 35 18.92 12.52 10.62
C GLU A 35 17.75 13.45 10.98
N VAL A 36 17.96 14.27 12.00
CA VAL A 36 17.02 15.29 12.48
C VAL A 36 17.72 16.65 12.47
N PRO A 37 16.97 17.76 12.49
CA PRO A 37 17.56 19.09 12.54
C PRO A 37 18.59 19.24 13.68
N CYS A 38 19.76 19.80 13.37
CA CYS A 38 20.85 19.99 14.34
C CYS A 38 20.43 20.85 15.54
N GLU A 39 19.41 21.69 15.39
CA GLU A 39 18.80 22.48 16.48
C GLU A 39 18.25 21.61 17.62
N LEU A 40 17.95 20.34 17.34
CA LEU A 40 17.44 19.37 18.30
C LEU A 40 18.56 18.47 18.89
N SER A 41 19.83 18.73 18.56
CA SER A 41 20.95 17.90 19.01
C SER A 41 21.07 17.91 20.53
N GLY A 42 21.03 16.72 21.14
CA GLY A 42 21.09 16.55 22.60
C GLY A 42 19.74 16.65 23.31
N GLU A 43 18.68 17.05 22.61
CA GLU A 43 17.33 17.17 23.16
C GLU A 43 16.54 15.86 23.12
N LYS A 44 15.47 15.81 23.92
CA LYS A 44 14.49 14.71 23.87
C LYS A 44 13.34 15.11 22.95
N VAL A 45 13.23 14.40 21.84
CA VAL A 45 12.20 14.63 20.83
C VAL A 45 11.16 13.52 20.86
N LYS A 46 9.93 13.88 20.49
CA LYS A 46 8.85 12.95 20.26
C LYS A 46 8.78 12.63 18.78
N LEU A 47 8.88 11.35 18.45
CA LEU A 47 8.78 10.85 17.09
C LEU A 47 7.40 10.25 16.89
N ARG A 48 6.71 10.65 15.81
CA ARG A 48 5.42 10.07 15.42
C ARG A 48 5.56 9.36 14.07
N PHE A 49 5.17 8.11 13.97
CA PHE A 49 5.39 7.30 12.76
C PHE A 49 4.30 6.23 12.59
N ASP A 50 4.16 5.71 11.39
CA ASP A 50 3.33 4.53 11.12
C ASP A 50 4.14 3.26 11.46
N PRO A 51 3.64 2.36 12.31
CA PRO A 51 4.35 1.12 12.61
C PRO A 51 4.57 0.21 11.37
N PHE A 52 3.80 0.37 10.29
CA PHE A 52 3.96 -0.36 9.03
C PHE A 52 4.89 0.33 8.03
N ASP A 53 5.15 1.62 8.20
CA ASP A 53 6.06 2.40 7.36
C ASP A 53 6.96 3.31 8.21
N LEU A 54 8.20 2.84 8.42
CA LEU A 54 9.24 3.59 9.11
C LEU A 54 10.02 4.53 8.18
N SER A 55 9.65 4.67 6.91
CA SER A 55 10.35 5.56 5.97
C SER A 55 10.09 7.04 6.28
N VAL A 56 8.92 7.35 6.84
CA VAL A 56 8.50 8.70 7.21
C VAL A 56 8.30 8.79 8.71
N ILE A 57 9.15 9.59 9.37
CA ILE A 57 9.05 9.84 10.81
C ILE A 57 8.89 11.34 11.07
N GLN A 58 7.78 11.68 11.72
CA GLN A 58 7.48 13.02 12.13
C GLN A 58 8.23 13.40 13.40
N VAL A 59 8.97 14.51 13.39
CA VAL A 59 9.69 15.02 14.55
C VAL A 59 8.88 16.11 15.24
N TRP A 60 8.69 15.96 16.55
CA TRP A 60 8.02 16.91 17.41
C TRP A 60 8.88 17.25 18.62
N PHE A 61 9.01 18.54 18.92
CA PHE A 61 9.74 19.02 20.09
C PHE A 61 8.99 20.20 20.71
N ASP A 62 8.79 20.16 22.03
CA ASP A 62 8.07 21.19 22.79
C ASP A 62 6.69 21.57 22.20
N GLY A 63 5.95 20.57 21.71
CA GLY A 63 4.64 20.76 21.08
C GLY A 63 4.69 21.38 19.67
N LYS A 64 5.87 21.62 19.11
CA LYS A 64 6.07 22.14 17.75
C LYS A 64 6.47 21.02 16.78
N ARG A 65 5.93 21.10 15.56
CA ARG A 65 6.27 20.22 14.44
C ARG A 65 7.58 20.72 13.81
N PHE A 66 8.58 19.85 13.76
CA PHE A 66 9.83 20.08 13.03
C PHE A 66 9.80 19.33 11.69
N PRO A 67 10.77 19.60 10.78
CA PRO A 67 10.96 18.79 9.59
C PRO A 67 11.01 17.29 9.91
N ASP A 68 10.50 16.49 8.98
CA ASP A 68 10.52 15.03 9.11
C ASP A 68 11.95 14.49 9.10
N ALA A 69 12.16 13.40 9.83
CA ALA A 69 13.47 12.80 9.97
C ALA A 69 13.86 12.10 8.66
N ILE A 70 15.09 12.33 8.20
CA ILE A 70 15.61 11.76 6.95
C ILE A 70 16.24 10.40 7.28
N PRO A 71 15.82 9.28 6.66
CA PRO A 71 16.44 7.98 6.92
C PRO A 71 17.87 7.96 6.36
N LEU A 72 18.84 7.77 7.25
CA LEU A 72 20.26 7.61 6.89
C LEU A 72 20.61 6.14 6.68
N ASP A 73 20.12 5.27 7.56
CA ASP A 73 20.33 3.83 7.49
C ASP A 73 19.04 3.09 7.87
N LEU A 74 18.32 2.60 6.85
CA LEU A 74 17.00 1.96 6.99
C LEU A 74 17.14 0.43 6.88
N HIS A 75 17.60 -0.20 7.95
CA HIS A 75 17.74 -1.66 8.03
C HIS A 75 16.39 -2.41 8.09
N ARG A 76 15.34 -1.78 8.63
CA ARG A 76 14.01 -2.38 8.79
C ARG A 76 12.92 -1.36 8.50
N SER A 77 12.07 -1.61 7.51
CA SER A 77 10.96 -0.72 7.14
C SER A 77 9.70 -0.88 8.02
N VAL A 78 9.58 -1.98 8.78
CA VAL A 78 8.39 -2.29 9.59
C VAL A 78 8.75 -2.48 11.07
N HIS A 79 7.96 -1.90 11.97
CA HIS A 79 8.21 -2.00 13.40
C HIS A 79 8.18 -3.44 13.93
N LYS A 80 9.12 -3.83 14.80
CA LYS A 80 9.28 -5.23 15.29
C LYS A 80 8.02 -5.83 15.96
N ARG A 81 7.18 -4.98 16.57
CA ARG A 81 5.91 -5.40 17.21
C ARG A 81 4.78 -5.68 16.23
N VAL A 82 4.94 -5.32 14.96
CA VAL A 82 3.96 -5.61 13.91
C VAL A 82 4.18 -7.04 13.43
N LYS A 83 3.16 -7.87 13.59
CA LYS A 83 3.10 -9.17 12.91
C LYS A 83 2.73 -8.91 11.46
N THR A 84 3.71 -8.62 10.62
CA THR A 84 3.50 -8.77 9.18
C THR A 84 3.21 -10.23 8.95
N LYS A 85 2.03 -10.56 8.41
CA LYS A 85 1.89 -11.84 7.72
C LYS A 85 3.07 -11.88 6.75
N PRO A 86 3.90 -12.93 6.75
CA PRO A 86 4.86 -13.09 5.68
C PRO A 86 4.07 -12.84 4.40
N SER A 87 4.58 -11.95 3.55
CA SER A 87 4.20 -12.02 2.15
C SER A 87 4.51 -13.46 1.78
N GLU A 88 3.50 -14.33 1.79
CA GLU A 88 3.50 -15.47 0.91
C GLU A 88 3.75 -14.82 -0.44
N SER A 89 5.02 -14.85 -0.87
CA SER A 89 5.34 -14.97 -2.28
C SER A 89 4.22 -15.83 -2.82
N ILE A 90 3.35 -15.23 -3.63
CA ILE A 90 2.35 -15.93 -4.40
C ILE A 90 3.21 -16.92 -5.18
N GLN A 91 3.37 -18.12 -4.63
CA GLN A 91 3.75 -19.25 -5.42
C GLN A 91 2.55 -19.34 -6.33
N GLU A 92 2.76 -19.01 -7.60
CA GLU A 92 1.98 -19.62 -8.66
C GLU A 92 1.97 -21.10 -8.31
N ILE A 93 0.90 -21.53 -7.65
CA ILE A 93 0.61 -22.94 -7.52
C ILE A 93 0.24 -23.27 -8.96
N GLU A 94 1.25 -23.61 -9.77
CA GLU A 94 0.96 -24.38 -10.97
C GLU A 94 0.13 -25.55 -10.47
N PRO A 95 -1.12 -25.70 -10.94
CA PRO A 95 -1.95 -26.80 -10.51
C PRO A 95 -1.28 -28.07 -11.02
N SER A 96 -0.42 -28.66 -10.19
CA SER A 96 0.14 -29.97 -10.44
C SER A 96 -1.06 -30.91 -10.55
N PRO A 97 -1.28 -31.54 -11.72
CA PRO A 97 -2.41 -32.42 -11.93
C PRO A 97 -2.13 -33.71 -11.16
N GLY A 98 -2.47 -33.73 -9.88
CA GLY A 98 -2.15 -34.87 -9.03
C GLY A 98 -2.66 -34.72 -7.60
N GLU A 99 -3.94 -35.02 -7.42
CA GLU A 99 -4.56 -35.51 -6.18
C GLU A 99 -4.81 -34.52 -5.04
N VAL A 100 -6.01 -33.95 -5.03
CA VAL A 100 -6.72 -33.64 -3.77
C VAL A 100 -7.99 -34.49 -3.70
N ASN A 101 -7.90 -35.58 -2.93
CA ASN A 101 -9.06 -36.36 -2.50
C ASN A 101 -9.68 -35.68 -1.28
N THR A 102 -10.73 -34.89 -1.47
CA THR A 102 -11.75 -34.69 -0.43
C THR A 102 -13.08 -34.47 -1.15
N GLY A 103 -14.01 -35.40 -0.92
CA GLY A 103 -15.28 -35.53 -1.64
C GLY A 103 -16.31 -34.46 -1.33
N GLU A 104 -16.02 -33.20 -1.65
CA GLU A 104 -17.02 -32.14 -1.73
C GLU A 104 -16.72 -31.22 -2.92
N LEU A 105 -17.77 -30.94 -3.66
CA LEU A 105 -17.83 -30.18 -4.92
C LEU A 105 -16.88 -28.96 -4.94
N SER A 106 -15.97 -28.92 -5.92
CA SER A 106 -15.15 -27.74 -6.19
C SER A 106 -16.03 -26.60 -6.72
N PHE A 107 -16.17 -25.55 -5.90
CA PHE A 107 -16.86 -24.30 -6.24
C PHE A 107 -16.41 -23.70 -7.59
N PHE A 108 -15.13 -23.88 -7.95
CA PHE A 108 -14.57 -23.38 -9.20
C PHE A 108 -15.17 -24.06 -10.44
N HIS A 109 -15.43 -25.37 -10.38
CA HIS A 109 -16.02 -26.10 -11.51
C HIS A 109 -17.50 -25.72 -11.72
N LEU A 110 -18.23 -25.53 -10.62
CA LEU A 110 -19.62 -25.07 -10.64
C LEU A 110 -19.75 -23.66 -11.26
N ALA A 111 -18.80 -22.76 -10.97
CA ALA A 111 -18.79 -21.40 -11.50
C ALA A 111 -18.54 -21.38 -13.01
N GLU A 112 -17.60 -22.21 -13.50
CA GLU A 112 -17.23 -22.28 -14.90
C GLU A 112 -18.37 -22.83 -15.78
N GLU A 113 -19.11 -23.81 -15.28
CA GLU A 113 -20.24 -24.41 -15.98
C GLU A 113 -21.38 -23.40 -16.17
N LYS A 114 -21.68 -22.59 -15.14
CA LYS A 114 -22.68 -21.51 -15.22
C LYS A 114 -22.29 -20.41 -16.20
N GLN A 115 -20.99 -20.08 -16.32
CA GLN A 115 -20.53 -19.11 -17.30
C GLN A 115 -20.63 -19.65 -18.73
N ARG A 116 -20.30 -20.93 -18.95
CA ARG A 116 -20.47 -21.61 -20.24
C ARG A 116 -21.94 -21.67 -20.69
N GLU A 117 -22.87 -21.89 -19.77
CA GLU A 117 -24.30 -21.85 -20.09
C GLU A 117 -24.79 -20.43 -20.40
N GLY A 118 -24.30 -19.43 -19.66
CA GLY A 118 -24.60 -18.02 -19.92
C GLY A 118 -24.10 -17.52 -21.28
N TRP A 119 -22.99 -18.07 -21.79
CA TRP A 119 -22.40 -17.64 -23.07
C TRP A 119 -22.94 -18.37 -24.30
N LYS A 120 -23.65 -19.49 -24.12
CA LYS A 120 -24.27 -20.24 -25.25
C LYS A 120 -25.55 -19.58 -25.76
N SER A 121 -26.16 -18.68 -24.99
CA SER A 121 -27.44 -18.03 -25.34
C SER A 121 -27.29 -16.59 -25.83
N ILE A 122 -26.07 -16.05 -25.86
CA ILE A 122 -25.81 -14.72 -26.41
C ILE A 122 -25.43 -14.90 -27.88
N PRO A 123 -26.34 -14.65 -28.85
CA PRO A 123 -25.94 -14.65 -30.25
C PRO A 123 -24.82 -13.61 -30.43
N LEU A 124 -23.72 -14.04 -31.03
CA LEU A 124 -22.57 -13.20 -31.34
C LEU A 124 -22.95 -12.24 -32.49
N THR A 125 -23.78 -11.24 -32.20
CA THR A 125 -24.10 -10.18 -33.17
C THR A 125 -22.96 -9.19 -33.20
N PHE A 126 -22.09 -9.32 -34.21
CA PHE A 126 -21.21 -8.24 -34.61
C PHE A 126 -22.07 -7.09 -35.14
N ALA A 127 -22.08 -5.96 -34.45
CA ALA A 127 -22.63 -4.74 -35.03
C ALA A 127 -21.83 -4.42 -36.30
N PRO A 128 -22.46 -4.26 -37.48
CA PRO A 128 -21.75 -3.79 -38.65
C PRO A 128 -21.21 -2.38 -38.37
N LYS A 129 -19.95 -2.14 -38.73
CA LYS A 129 -19.33 -0.81 -38.64
C LYS A 129 -20.18 0.18 -39.45
N PRO A 130 -20.41 1.41 -38.96
CA PRO A 130 -21.04 2.44 -39.75
C PRO A 130 -20.17 2.72 -40.99
N ASP A 131 -20.81 2.67 -42.16
CA ASP A 131 -20.27 2.98 -43.47
C ASP A 131 -19.85 4.46 -43.52
N GLU A 132 -18.53 4.72 -43.56
CA GLU A 132 -17.99 6.03 -43.89
C GLU A 132 -18.05 6.24 -45.41
N SER A 133 -19.23 6.58 -45.90
CA SER A 133 -19.42 7.19 -47.22
C SER A 133 -20.03 8.57 -47.04
N ARG A 134 -19.18 9.54 -46.68
CA ARG A 134 -19.41 10.97 -46.94
C ARG A 134 -18.49 11.36 -48.09
N GLY A 135 -19.13 11.66 -49.23
CA GLY A 135 -18.46 12.00 -50.46
C GLY A 135 -18.00 13.46 -50.50
N ASP A 136 -16.99 13.66 -51.33
CA ASP A 136 -16.71 14.92 -51.99
C ASP A 136 -16.62 14.60 -53.49
N GLU A 137 -17.71 14.87 -54.21
CA GLU A 137 -17.73 14.97 -55.66
C GLU A 137 -17.06 16.30 -56.05
N ASP A 138 -15.77 16.25 -56.37
CA ASP A 138 -15.12 17.28 -57.17
C ASP A 138 -15.44 17.02 -58.65
N GLY A 139 -16.24 17.89 -59.28
CA GLY A 139 -16.46 17.82 -60.73
C GLY A 139 -17.51 18.76 -61.32
N ASN A 140 -17.18 20.06 -61.42
CA ASN A 140 -17.15 20.85 -62.67
C ASN A 140 -17.20 22.36 -62.40
#